data_AF-A0A2R6DSV6-F1
#
_entry.id   AF-A0A2R6DSV6-F1
#
_cell.length_a   1.000
_cell.length_b   1.000
_cell.length_c   1.000
_cell.angle_alpha   90.00
_cell.angle_beta   90.00
_cell.angle_gamma   90.00
#
_symmetry.space_group_name_H-M   'P 1'
#
loop_
_entity.id
_entity.type
_entity.pdbx_description
1 polymer ?
#
loop_
_entity_poly.entity_id
_entity_poly.type
_entity_poly.pdbx_seq_one_letter_code
_entity_poly.pdbx_strand_id
1 'polypeptide(L)'
;MGGEVRADDRGRVTIPKEVRDRYGDQYRLVELDSGIKLVPIPDDPLAELRAAATDELREASLGGLEAAASEEAREQASEHVR
;
A
#
# COMPACT_ATOMS: atom_id res chain seq x y z
N MET A 1 -2.98 -18.36 6.86
CA MET A 1 -3.53 -18.15 8.21
C MET A 1 -4.75 -17.26 8.07
N GLY A 2 -5.93 -17.77 8.37
CA GLY A 2 -7.16 -17.00 8.42
C GLY A 2 -7.91 -17.38 9.68
N GLY A 3 -8.30 -16.38 10.46
CA GLY A 3 -9.10 -16.54 11.68
C GLY A 3 -10.17 -15.45 11.70
N GLU A 4 -11.31 -15.76 12.30
CA GLU A 4 -12.35 -14.76 12.52
C GLU A 4 -11.94 -13.84 13.67
N VAL A 5 -11.99 -12.53 13.43
CA VAL A 5 -11.83 -11.50 14.45
C VAL A 5 -13.10 -10.67 14.50
N ARG A 6 -13.52 -10.27 15.69
CA ARG A 6 -14.73 -9.48 15.89
C ARG A 6 -14.36 -8.10 16.40
N ALA A 7 -15.05 -7.10 15.87
CA ALA A 7 -14.99 -5.77 16.42
C ALA A 7 -15.64 -5.76 17.81
N ASP A 8 -15.08 -4.98 18.73
CA ASP A 8 -15.70 -4.70 20.01
C ASP A 8 -16.83 -3.66 19.88
N ASP A 9 -17.43 -3.29 21.02
CA ASP A 9 -18.48 -2.28 21.15
C ASP A 9 -18.09 -0.89 20.62
N ARG A 10 -16.78 -0.64 20.46
CA ARG A 10 -16.22 0.61 19.93
C ARG A 10 -15.72 0.47 18.50
N GLY A 11 -15.99 -0.66 17.83
CA GLY A 11 -15.60 -0.90 16.45
C GLY A 11 -14.12 -1.28 16.27
N ARG A 12 -13.38 -1.61 17.35
CA ARG A 12 -11.96 -1.95 17.25
C ARG A 12 -11.78 -3.44 16.96
N VAL A 13 -10.92 -3.75 16.00
CA VAL A 13 -10.50 -5.13 15.70
C VAL A 13 -9.09 -5.34 16.23
N THR A 14 -8.89 -6.37 17.05
CA THR A 14 -7.55 -6.75 17.50
C THR A 14 -6.83 -7.57 16.42
N ILE A 15 -5.75 -7.01 15.89
CA ILE A 15 -4.85 -7.74 14.98
C ILE A 15 -4.07 -8.79 15.79
N PRO A 16 -4.04 -10.08 15.40
CA PRO A 16 -3.29 -11.11 16.11
C PRO A 16 -1.80 -10.77 16.26
N LYS A 17 -1.17 -11.23 17.34
CA LYS A 17 0.24 -10.92 17.64
C LYS A 17 1.16 -11.33 16.49
N GLU A 18 0.94 -12.49 15.91
CA GLU A 18 1.78 -13.05 14.85
C GLU A 18 1.76 -12.19 13.58
N VAL A 19 0.65 -11.48 13.35
CA VAL A 19 0.51 -10.53 12.23
C VAL A 19 1.27 -9.24 12.57
N ARG A 20 1.15 -8.73 13.80
CA ARG A 20 1.87 -7.53 14.24
C ARG A 20 3.38 -7.74 14.30
N ASP A 21 3.85 -8.89 14.76
CA ASP A 21 5.27 -9.25 14.78
C ASP A 21 5.85 -9.30 13.35
N ARG A 22 5.02 -9.55 12.33
CA ARG A 22 5.43 -9.60 10.93
C ARG A 22 5.35 -8.24 10.21
N TYR A 23 4.31 -7.45 10.50
CA TYR A 23 3.96 -6.27 9.70
C TYR A 23 3.99 -4.96 10.50
N GLY A 24 4.32 -5.00 11.79
CA GLY A 24 4.32 -3.85 12.69
C GLY A 24 2.95 -3.54 13.28
N ASP A 25 2.86 -2.40 13.97
CA ASP A 25 1.70 -1.99 14.75
C ASP A 25 0.90 -0.83 14.11
N GLN A 26 1.41 -0.23 13.03
CA GLN A 26 0.78 0.91 12.37
C GLN A 26 0.27 0.53 10.98
N TYR A 27 -0.97 0.94 10.67
CA TYR A 27 -1.65 0.58 9.44
C TYR A 27 -2.45 1.76 8.89
N ARG A 28 -2.53 1.84 7.56
CA ARG A 28 -3.49 2.64 6.82
C ARG A 28 -4.73 1.80 6.56
N LEU A 29 -5.90 2.30 6.96
CA LEU A 29 -7.18 1.74 6.54
C LEU A 29 -7.57 2.31 5.18
N VAL A 30 -7.84 1.43 4.23
CA VAL A 30 -8.31 1.77 2.88
C VAL A 30 -9.66 1.12 2.67
N GLU A 31 -10.65 1.91 2.25
CA GLU A 31 -11.96 1.43 1.85
C GLU A 31 -11.94 1.08 0.36
N LEU A 32 -12.42 -0.11 0.03
CA LEU A 32 -12.57 -0.64 -1.32
C LEU A 32 -14.03 -1.08 -1.50
N ASP A 33 -14.48 -1.22 -2.74
CA ASP A 33 -15.86 -1.66 -3.03
C ASP A 33 -16.20 -3.03 -2.40
N SER A 34 -15.20 -3.90 -2.24
CA SER A 34 -15.35 -5.24 -1.65
C SER A 34 -15.13 -5.30 -0.13
N GLY A 35 -14.82 -4.18 0.52
CA GLY A 35 -14.55 -4.12 1.97
C GLY A 35 -13.33 -3.28 2.34
N ILE A 36 -12.78 -3.51 3.53
CA ILE A 36 -11.64 -2.76 4.04
C ILE A 36 -10.32 -3.52 3.85
N LYS A 37 -9.24 -2.79 3.60
CA LYS A 37 -7.87 -3.31 3.60
C LYS A 37 -7.02 -2.53 4.60
N LEU A 38 -6.26 -3.26 5.41
CA LEU A 38 -5.23 -2.69 6.26
C LEU A 38 -3.88 -2.83 5.57
N VAL A 39 -3.24 -1.71 5.27
CA VAL A 39 -1.92 -1.65 4.65
C VAL A 39 -0.91 -1.23 5.73
N PRO A 40 0.11 -2.05 6.03
CA PRO A 40 1.13 -1.69 7.01
C PRO A 40 1.82 -0.37 6.65
N ILE A 41 2.08 0.46 7.65
CA ILE A 41 2.90 1.67 7.52
C ILE A 41 4.25 1.36 8.16
N PRO A 42 5.32 1.23 7.37
CA PRO A 42 6.66 1.01 7.91
C PRO A 42 7.19 2.26 8.62
N ASP A 43 8.17 2.06 9.50
CA ASP A 43 8.78 3.14 10.29
C ASP A 43 9.47 4.19 9.41
N ASP A 44 10.11 3.76 8.32
CA ASP A 44 10.66 4.61 7.27
C ASP A 44 10.13 4.18 5.89
N PRO A 45 8.97 4.75 5.46
CA PRO A 45 8.36 4.40 4.18
C PRO A 45 9.24 4.70 2.98
N LEU A 46 10.09 5.73 3.06
CA LEU A 46 10.95 6.08 1.94
C LEU A 46 12.13 5.11 1.83
N ALA A 47 12.73 4.71 2.95
CA ALA A 47 13.78 3.72 2.95
C ALA A 47 13.27 2.36 2.47
N GLU A 48 12.10 1.91 2.95
CA GLU A 48 11.50 0.65 2.49
C GLU A 48 11.12 0.69 1.01
N LEU A 49 10.51 1.78 0.54
CA LEU A 49 10.17 1.93 -0.88
C LEU A 49 11.44 1.84 -1.75
N ARG A 50 12.53 2.50 -1.35
CA ARG A 50 13.81 2.42 -2.04
C ARG A 50 14.42 1.02 -1.94
N ALA A 51 14.30 0.34 -0.82
CA ALA A 51 14.81 -1.03 -0.68
C ALA A 51 14.04 -2.03 -1.56
N ALA A 52 12.73 -1.84 -1.73
CA ALA A 52 11.89 -2.67 -2.59
C ALA A 52 11.95 -2.28 -4.08
N ALA A 53 12.40 -1.05 -4.38
CA ALA A 53 12.56 -0.55 -5.74
C ALA A 53 13.56 -1.38 -6.55
N THR A 54 13.27 -1.55 -7.85
CA THR A 54 14.27 -2.04 -8.80
C THR A 54 15.42 -1.05 -8.91
N ASP A 55 16.58 -1.49 -9.38
CA ASP A 55 17.74 -0.61 -9.52
C ASP A 55 17.44 0.53 -10.50
N GLU A 56 16.64 0.29 -11.54
CA GLU A 56 16.15 1.34 -12.44
C GLU A 56 15.31 2.39 -11.71
N LEU A 57 14.43 1.97 -10.80
CA LEU A 57 13.59 2.89 -10.02
C LEU A 57 14.42 3.68 -8.98
N ARG A 58 15.50 3.10 -8.46
CA ARG A 58 16.43 3.79 -7.54
C ARG A 58 17.27 4.86 -8.24
N GLU A 59 17.70 4.59 -9.47
CA GLU A 59 18.58 5.46 -10.24
C GLU A 59 17.82 6.54 -11.03
N ALA A 60 16.51 6.36 -11.21
CA ALA A 60 15.66 7.31 -11.93
C ALA A 60 15.65 8.69 -11.27
N SER A 61 15.79 9.73 -12.10
CA SER A 61 15.58 11.11 -11.66
C SER A 61 14.09 11.37 -11.39
N LEU A 62 13.79 12.28 -10.45
CA LEU A 62 12.40 12.67 -10.14
C LEU A 62 11.62 13.09 -11.40
N GLY A 63 12.22 13.90 -12.26
CA GLY A 63 11.56 14.34 -13.51
C GLY A 63 11.29 13.18 -14.48
N GLY A 64 12.15 12.16 -14.50
CA GLY A 64 11.91 10.93 -15.27
C GLY A 64 10.73 10.11 -14.73
N LEU A 65 10.63 10.01 -13.39
CA LEU A 65 9.51 9.34 -12.74
C LEU A 65 8.18 10.05 -12.99
N GLU A 66 8.16 11.37 -12.91
CA GLU A 66 6.97 12.18 -13.20
C GLU A 66 6.51 12.04 -14.65
N ALA A 67 7.46 12.05 -15.59
CA ALA A 67 7.17 11.86 -17.01
C ALA A 67 6.55 10.47 -17.27
N ALA A 68 7.18 9.41 -16.77
CA ALA A 68 6.70 8.04 -16.93
C ALA A 68 5.31 7.82 -16.30
N ALA A 69 5.11 8.29 -15.06
CA ALA A 69 3.81 8.18 -14.39
C ALA A 69 2.71 8.93 -15.15
N SER A 70 3.03 10.09 -15.72
CA SER A 70 2.08 10.88 -16.49
C SER A 70 1.75 10.25 -17.85
N GLU A 71 2.69 9.56 -18.47
CA GLU A 71 2.49 8.83 -19.72
C GLU A 71 1.57 7.62 -19.49
N GLU A 72 1.91 6.77 -18.52
CA GLU A 72 1.10 5.62 -18.10
C GLU A 72 -0.34 6.03 -17.76
N ALA A 73 -0.51 7.10 -16.97
CA ALA A 73 -1.85 7.59 -16.60
C ALA A 73 -2.68 8.01 -17.82
N ARG A 74 -2.05 8.58 -18.86
CA ARG A 74 -2.74 8.95 -20.11
C ARG A 74 -3.11 7.72 -20.92
N GLU A 75 -2.22 6.75 -21.03
CA GLU A 75 -2.49 5.48 -21.73
C GLU A 75 -3.68 4.77 -21.10
N GLN A 76 -3.65 4.55 -19.78
CA GLN A 76 -4.74 3.95 -19.01
C GLN A 76 -6.06 4.72 -19.21
N ALA A 77 -6.03 6.05 -19.12
CA ALA A 77 -7.23 6.87 -19.34
C ALA A 77 -7.80 6.70 -20.76
N SER A 78 -6.94 6.55 -21.78
CA SER A 78 -7.38 6.34 -23.16
C SER A 78 -7.93 4.93 -23.41
N GLU A 79 -7.44 3.93 -22.68
CA GLU A 79 -7.90 2.53 -22.78
C GLU A 79 -9.35 2.35 -22.30
N HIS A 80 -9.79 3.20 -21.36
CA HIS A 80 -11.14 3.19 -20.80
C HIS A 80 -12.16 4.08 -21.55
N VAL A 81 -11.80 4.70 -22.68
CA VAL A 81 -12.66 5.59 -23.47
C VAL A 81 -13.29 4.92 -24.71
N ARG A 82 -13.30 3.57 -24.80
CA ARG A 82 -13.96 2.85 -25.90
C ARG A 82 -15.31 2.26 -25.51
#